data_AF-A0A2V7HZH9-F1
#
_entry.id   AF-A0A2V7HZH9-F1
#
_cell.length_a   1.000
_cell.length_b   1.000
_cell.length_c   1.000
_cell.angle_alpha   90.00
_cell.angle_beta   90.00
_cell.angle_gamma   90.00
#
_symmetry.space_group_name_H-M   'P 1'
#
loop_
_entity.id
_entity.type
_entity.pdbx_description
1 polymer ?
#
loop_
_entity_poly.entity_id
_entity_poly.type
_entity_poly.pdbx_seq_one_letter_code
_entity_poly.pdbx_strand_id
1 'polypeptide(L)'
;MFELIQHIPEPWRQLAEVLIAPLAWIPRLQHTLWDFFFAPGPLWLVAGKFIFLLFPALLAVAAVWCTQLSVYTFPFRSGRAQFIPTMMLTWWDAVRAVWLYWVGMFRLVGVALGWVVAFGTFVVKLVLEVIRQIALMPFTMTGRMTQTYFTPGVPWIAFVMLIFWCALEAAIFSYTLMPTVTELLADLVGGESTTRYTGPILYFFLLLLIMGSFACVQTLMDAVKKREWKFIVQMVAVELFVM
;
A
#
# COMPACT_ATOMS: atom_id res chain seq x y z
N MET A 1 -4.56 11.31 -44.31
CA MET A 1 -5.14 12.57 -44.84
C MET A 1 -4.38 13.11 -46.05
N PHE A 2 -3.04 13.00 -46.11
CA PHE A 2 -2.24 13.48 -47.25
C PHE A 2 -2.26 12.58 -48.51
N GLU A 3 -2.62 11.29 -48.41
CA GLU A 3 -2.71 10.42 -49.60
C GLU A 3 -3.91 10.73 -50.51
N LEU A 4 -4.98 11.31 -49.96
CA LEU A 4 -6.16 11.74 -50.74
C LEU A 4 -5.83 12.92 -51.67
N ILE A 5 -4.80 13.71 -51.36
CA ILE A 5 -4.37 14.86 -52.18
C ILE A 5 -3.66 14.38 -53.46
N GLN A 6 -3.11 13.16 -53.47
CA GLN A 6 -2.45 12.60 -54.65
C GLN A 6 -3.44 12.10 -55.72
N HIS A 7 -4.72 11.95 -55.38
CA HIS A 7 -5.79 11.60 -56.32
C HIS A 7 -6.49 12.82 -56.94
N ILE A 8 -6.08 14.05 -56.58
CA ILE A 8 -6.71 15.28 -57.06
C ILE A 8 -6.03 15.74 -58.37
N PRO A 9 -6.80 16.11 -59.41
CA PRO A 9 -6.25 16.63 -60.67
C PRO A 9 -5.33 17.84 -60.46
N GLU A 10 -4.24 17.94 -61.21
CA GLU A 10 -3.18 18.96 -61.05
C GLU A 10 -3.65 20.41 -60.84
N PRO A 11 -4.63 20.97 -61.59
CA PRO A 11 -5.05 22.36 -61.39
C PRO A 11 -5.76 22.60 -60.05
N TRP A 12 -6.40 21.57 -59.49
CA TRP A 12 -7.08 21.66 -58.18
C TRP A 12 -6.14 21.36 -57.01
N ARG A 13 -4.97 20.78 -57.29
CA ARG A 13 -3.97 20.41 -56.28
C ARG A 13 -3.38 21.65 -55.59
N GLN A 14 -3.08 22.70 -56.35
CA GLN A 14 -2.54 23.96 -55.79
C GLN A 14 -3.58 24.67 -54.91
N LEU A 15 -4.84 24.71 -55.34
CA LEU A 15 -5.93 25.27 -54.54
C LEU A 15 -6.18 24.45 -53.27
N ALA A 16 -6.16 23.11 -53.39
CA ALA A 16 -6.30 22.21 -52.24
C ALA A 16 -5.13 22.36 -51.25
N GLU A 17 -3.89 22.52 -51.73
CA GLU A 17 -2.73 22.76 -50.88
C GLU A 17 -2.84 24.08 -50.11
N VAL A 18 -3.26 25.17 -50.76
CA VAL A 18 -3.48 26.46 -50.10
C VAL A 18 -4.61 26.38 -49.08
N LEU A 19 -5.70 25.66 -49.40
CA LEU A 19 -6.84 25.50 -48.51
C LEU A 19 -6.52 24.62 -47.29
N ILE A 20 -5.67 23.60 -47.47
CA ILE A 20 -5.30 22.63 -46.42
C ILE A 20 -4.07 23.11 -45.63
N ALA A 21 -3.26 24.03 -46.16
CA ALA A 21 -2.07 24.54 -45.48
C ALA A 21 -2.31 24.98 -44.01
N PRO A 22 -3.40 25.67 -43.65
CA PRO A 22 -3.72 26.01 -42.26
C PRO A 22 -4.08 24.81 -41.38
N LEU A 23 -4.52 23.69 -41.96
CA LEU A 23 -4.80 22.44 -41.25
C LEU A 23 -3.60 21.49 -41.22
N ALA A 24 -2.74 21.55 -42.23
CA ALA A 24 -1.67 20.59 -42.49
C ALA A 24 -0.65 20.48 -41.34
N TRP A 25 -0.43 21.56 -40.60
CA TRP A 25 0.52 21.60 -39.51
C TRP A 25 -0.04 21.05 -38.19
N ILE A 26 -1.36 20.99 -38.00
CA ILE A 26 -1.99 20.56 -36.74
C ILE A 26 -1.71 19.07 -36.44
N PRO A 27 -1.83 18.13 -37.41
CA PRO A 27 -1.44 16.73 -37.18
C PRO A 27 0.04 16.58 -36.82
N ARG A 28 0.91 17.39 -37.42
CA ARG A 28 2.36 17.38 -37.10
C ARG A 28 2.62 17.88 -35.68
N LEU A 29 1.95 18.96 -35.26
CA LEU A 29 1.98 19.43 -33.87
C LEU A 29 1.52 18.31 -32.92
N GLN A 30 0.41 17.66 -33.25
CA GLN A 30 -0.13 16.55 -32.46
C GLN A 30 0.85 15.39 -32.35
N HIS A 31 1.46 14.94 -33.45
CA HIS A 31 2.51 13.90 -33.40
C HIS A 31 3.68 14.31 -32.53
N THR A 32 4.16 15.55 -32.65
CA THR A 32 5.27 16.06 -31.83
C THR A 32 4.92 16.06 -30.34
N LEU A 33 3.67 16.41 -29.99
CA LEU A 33 3.17 16.34 -28.62
C LEU A 33 3.08 14.89 -28.13
N TRP A 34 2.54 13.97 -28.94
CA TRP A 34 2.45 12.55 -28.60
C TRP A 34 3.83 11.92 -28.40
N ASP A 35 4.79 12.22 -29.26
CA ASP A 35 6.18 11.79 -29.13
C ASP A 35 6.79 12.35 -27.86
N PHE A 36 6.55 13.63 -27.57
CA PHE A 36 6.95 14.23 -26.30
C PHE A 36 6.33 13.48 -25.11
N PHE A 37 5.05 13.08 -25.17
CA PHE A 37 4.33 12.33 -24.12
C PHE A 37 4.83 10.90 -23.93
N PHE A 38 5.14 10.18 -25.00
CA PHE A 38 5.61 8.80 -24.96
C PHE A 38 7.13 8.64 -24.92
N ALA A 39 7.89 9.73 -24.98
CA ALA A 39 9.33 9.69 -24.81
C ALA A 39 9.71 8.96 -23.49
N PRO A 40 10.54 7.90 -23.56
CA PRO A 40 10.91 7.11 -22.40
C PRO A 40 11.74 7.94 -21.42
N GLY A 41 11.49 7.74 -20.13
CA GLY A 41 12.17 8.47 -19.07
C GLY A 41 11.91 7.86 -17.69
N PRO A 42 12.50 8.43 -16.63
CA PRO A 42 12.25 7.98 -15.26
C PRO A 42 10.76 8.09 -14.93
N LEU A 43 10.21 7.05 -14.27
CA LEU A 43 8.78 6.91 -13.94
C LEU A 43 8.17 8.17 -13.30
N TRP A 44 8.89 8.80 -12.38
CA TRP A 44 8.44 10.04 -11.72
C TRP A 44 8.26 11.20 -12.70
N LEU A 45 9.17 11.31 -13.67
CA LEU A 45 9.19 12.39 -14.65
C LEU A 45 8.10 12.18 -15.72
N VAL A 46 7.84 10.92 -16.09
CA VAL A 46 6.70 10.55 -16.93
C VAL A 46 5.39 10.86 -16.22
N ALA A 47 5.22 10.41 -14.97
CA ALA A 47 4.02 10.68 -14.19
C ALA A 47 3.77 12.19 -14.00
N GLY A 48 4.81 12.96 -13.66
CA GLY A 48 4.72 14.41 -13.54
C GLY A 48 4.31 15.09 -14.86
N LYS A 49 4.86 14.64 -15.99
CA LYS A 49 4.51 15.18 -17.32
C LYS A 49 3.05 14.93 -17.68
N PHE A 50 2.55 13.73 -17.44
CA PHE A 50 1.13 13.40 -17.65
C PHE A 50 0.23 14.19 -16.70
N ILE A 51 0.54 14.23 -15.41
CA ILE A 51 -0.28 14.92 -14.42
C ILE A 51 -0.28 16.44 -14.66
N PHE A 52 0.81 17.05 -15.11
CA PHE A 52 0.91 18.51 -15.16
C PHE A 52 0.57 19.11 -16.54
N LEU A 53 0.83 18.37 -17.63
CA LEU A 53 0.69 18.89 -19.00
C LEU A 53 -0.41 18.21 -19.83
N LEU A 54 -0.97 17.07 -19.44
CA LEU A 54 -1.95 16.37 -20.28
C LEU A 54 -3.19 17.22 -20.59
N PHE A 55 -3.85 17.75 -19.55
CA PHE A 55 -5.06 18.56 -19.73
C PHE A 55 -4.77 19.89 -20.45
N PRO A 56 -3.71 20.65 -20.10
CA PRO A 56 -3.31 21.81 -20.88
C PRO A 56 -3.02 21.51 -22.35
N ALA A 57 -2.34 20.40 -22.64
CA ALA A 57 -2.00 20.01 -24.02
C ALA A 57 -3.25 19.63 -24.82
N LEU A 58 -4.17 18.87 -24.25
CA LEU A 58 -5.44 18.52 -24.89
C LEU A 58 -6.29 19.75 -25.17
N LEU A 59 -6.36 20.70 -24.22
CA LEU A 59 -7.07 21.96 -24.39
C LEU A 59 -6.43 22.77 -25.53
N ALA A 60 -5.11 22.89 -25.57
CA ALA A 60 -4.40 23.60 -26.63
C ALA A 60 -4.67 22.99 -28.02
N VAL A 61 -4.63 21.65 -28.14
CA VAL A 61 -4.95 20.94 -29.38
C VAL A 61 -6.40 21.22 -29.80
N ALA A 62 -7.35 21.12 -28.86
CA ALA A 62 -8.75 21.42 -29.14
C ALA A 62 -8.98 22.88 -29.56
N ALA A 63 -8.33 23.84 -28.89
CA ALA A 63 -8.40 25.26 -29.23
C ALA A 63 -7.85 25.55 -30.63
N VAL A 64 -6.72 24.94 -30.99
CA VAL A 64 -6.14 25.05 -32.34
C VAL A 64 -7.08 24.44 -33.39
N TRP A 65 -7.66 23.27 -33.15
CA TRP A 65 -8.63 22.69 -34.07
C TRP A 65 -9.87 23.57 -34.25
N CYS A 66 -10.47 24.04 -33.15
CA CYS A 66 -11.66 24.89 -33.18
C CYS A 66 -11.40 26.22 -33.88
N THR A 67 -10.25 26.84 -33.67
CA THR A 67 -9.89 28.10 -34.34
C THR A 67 -9.71 27.91 -35.82
N GLN A 68 -8.94 26.92 -36.24
CA GLN A 68 -8.69 26.65 -37.66
C GLN A 68 -9.97 26.26 -38.39
N LEU A 69 -10.80 25.38 -37.82
CA LEU A 69 -12.11 25.04 -38.39
C LEU A 69 -13.03 26.27 -38.51
N SER A 70 -12.99 27.16 -37.52
CA SER A 70 -13.81 28.36 -37.55
C SER A 70 -13.40 29.36 -38.64
N VAL A 71 -12.11 29.40 -39.03
CA VAL A 71 -11.63 30.25 -40.14
C VAL A 71 -12.29 29.88 -41.46
N TYR A 72 -12.52 28.58 -41.73
CA TYR A 72 -13.24 28.14 -42.94
C TYR A 72 -14.72 28.54 -42.94
N THR A 73 -15.32 28.72 -41.76
CA THR A 73 -16.71 29.17 -41.64
C THR A 73 -16.85 30.69 -41.78
N PHE A 74 -15.75 31.45 -41.68
CA PHE A 74 -15.74 32.91 -41.64
C PHE A 74 -16.41 33.59 -42.86
N PRO A 75 -16.22 33.12 -44.11
CA PRO A 75 -16.87 33.72 -45.28
C PRO A 75 -18.40 33.64 -45.23
N PHE A 76 -18.94 32.56 -44.66
CA PHE A 76 -20.37 32.23 -44.67
C PHE A 76 -21.12 32.68 -43.41
N ARG A 77 -20.40 33.22 -42.42
CA ARG A 77 -20.97 33.54 -41.09
C ARG A 77 -21.61 34.92 -41.03
N SER A 78 -22.86 35.00 -40.57
CA SER A 78 -23.51 36.25 -40.15
C SER A 78 -22.99 36.67 -38.76
N GLY A 79 -22.69 37.96 -38.55
CA GLY A 79 -22.14 38.45 -37.27
C GLY A 79 -20.60 38.47 -37.14
N ARG A 80 -19.86 38.67 -38.25
CA ARG A 80 -18.37 38.65 -38.31
C ARG A 80 -17.68 39.52 -37.26
N ALA A 81 -18.25 40.69 -36.96
CA ALA A 81 -17.67 41.65 -36.01
C ALA A 81 -17.69 41.15 -34.55
N GLN A 82 -18.67 40.32 -34.16
CA GLN A 82 -18.77 39.77 -32.80
C GLN A 82 -17.95 38.47 -32.64
N PHE A 83 -17.62 37.81 -33.74
CA PHE A 83 -16.92 36.53 -33.71
C PHE A 83 -15.47 36.65 -33.22
N ILE A 84 -14.71 37.63 -33.74
CA ILE A 84 -13.32 37.88 -33.36
C ILE A 84 -13.17 38.15 -31.85
N PRO A 85 -13.93 39.08 -31.23
CA PRO A 85 -13.81 39.33 -29.79
C PRO A 85 -14.26 38.13 -28.96
N THR A 86 -15.30 37.39 -29.37
CA THR A 86 -15.72 36.16 -28.69
C THR A 86 -14.62 35.10 -28.73
N MET A 87 -14.00 34.89 -29.89
CA MET A 87 -12.87 33.97 -30.04
C MET A 87 -11.70 34.39 -29.13
N MET A 88 -11.36 35.67 -29.09
CA MET A 88 -10.28 36.18 -28.24
C MET A 88 -10.58 35.99 -26.74
N LEU A 89 -11.83 36.20 -26.31
CA LEU A 89 -12.28 35.92 -24.95
C LEU A 89 -12.21 34.42 -24.63
N THR A 90 -12.61 33.54 -25.54
CA THR A 90 -12.50 32.08 -25.31
C THR A 90 -11.05 31.60 -25.20
N TRP A 91 -10.12 32.21 -25.96
CA TRP A 91 -8.68 31.97 -25.78
C TRP A 91 -8.17 32.45 -24.44
N TRP A 92 -8.64 33.61 -24.00
CA TRP A 92 -8.30 34.14 -22.68
C TRP A 92 -8.80 33.22 -21.56
N ASP A 93 -10.04 32.76 -21.65
CA ASP A 93 -10.62 31.81 -20.70
C ASP A 93 -9.88 30.46 -20.71
N ALA A 94 -9.44 29.99 -21.88
CA ALA A 94 -8.59 28.81 -22.03
C ALA A 94 -7.26 28.95 -21.27
N VAL A 95 -6.55 30.07 -21.47
CA VAL A 95 -5.30 30.36 -20.74
C VAL A 95 -5.57 30.44 -19.24
N ARG A 96 -6.67 31.06 -18.83
CA ARG A 96 -7.05 31.19 -17.42
C ARG A 96 -7.40 29.83 -16.80
N ALA A 97 -8.04 28.94 -17.54
CA ALA A 97 -8.33 27.57 -17.12
C ALA A 97 -7.04 26.77 -16.90
N VAL A 98 -6.07 26.87 -17.82
CA VAL A 98 -4.75 26.24 -17.66
C VAL A 98 -4.02 26.78 -16.43
N TRP A 99 -4.09 28.10 -16.20
CA TRP A 99 -3.48 28.71 -15.02
C TRP A 99 -4.12 28.20 -13.71
N LEU A 100 -5.45 28.22 -13.63
CA LEU A 100 -6.19 27.73 -12.45
C LEU A 100 -5.94 26.25 -12.20
N TYR A 101 -5.79 25.46 -13.26
CA TYR A 101 -5.40 24.06 -13.17
C TYR A 101 -4.06 23.88 -12.46
N TRP A 102 -3.03 24.63 -12.87
CA TRP A 102 -1.72 24.58 -12.22
C TRP A 102 -1.77 25.05 -10.78
N VAL A 103 -2.46 26.17 -10.48
CA VAL A 103 -2.64 26.64 -9.10
C VAL A 103 -3.34 25.58 -8.23
N GLY A 104 -4.37 24.93 -8.77
CA GLY A 104 -5.07 23.83 -8.11
C GLY A 104 -4.14 22.64 -7.84
N MET A 105 -3.28 22.29 -8.79
CA MET A 105 -2.30 21.22 -8.64
C MET A 105 -1.28 21.52 -7.54
N PHE A 106 -0.71 22.74 -7.53
CA PHE A 106 0.21 23.15 -6.46
C PHE A 106 -0.46 23.14 -5.09
N ARG A 107 -1.72 23.56 -5.00
CA ARG A 107 -2.50 23.48 -3.76
C ARG A 107 -2.69 22.02 -3.32
N LEU A 108 -2.99 21.12 -4.24
CA LEU A 108 -3.15 19.69 -3.94
C LEU A 108 -1.84 19.09 -3.43
N VAL A 109 -0.70 19.41 -4.05
CA VAL A 109 0.63 18.99 -3.58
C VAL A 109 0.91 19.53 -2.18
N GLY A 110 0.62 20.81 -1.92
CA GLY A 110 0.77 21.42 -0.60
C GLY A 110 -0.08 20.72 0.46
N VAL A 111 -1.34 20.41 0.14
CA VAL A 111 -2.24 19.65 1.03
C VAL A 111 -1.69 18.24 1.26
N ALA A 112 -1.26 17.53 0.22
CA ALA A 112 -0.70 16.18 0.34
C ALA A 112 0.55 16.15 1.23
N LEU A 113 1.47 17.12 1.06
CA LEU A 113 2.62 17.28 1.95
C LEU A 113 2.19 17.55 3.39
N GLY A 114 1.19 18.41 3.59
CA GLY A 114 0.61 18.65 4.91
C GLY A 114 0.06 17.38 5.56
N TRP A 115 -0.63 16.55 4.78
CA TRP A 115 -1.12 15.24 5.24
C TRP A 115 0.01 14.28 5.60
N VAL A 116 1.06 14.20 4.79
CA VAL A 116 2.25 13.37 5.09
C VAL A 116 2.90 13.80 6.40
N VAL A 117 3.05 15.11 6.63
CA VAL A 117 3.60 15.64 7.90
C VAL A 117 2.67 15.34 9.08
N ALA A 118 1.37 15.55 8.92
CA ALA A 118 0.38 15.28 9.96
C ALA A 118 0.33 13.79 10.33
N PHE A 119 0.27 12.91 9.34
CA PHE A 119 0.34 11.47 9.54
C PHE A 119 1.66 11.05 10.16
N GLY A 120 2.79 11.56 9.68
CA GLY A 120 4.10 11.27 10.25
C GLY A 120 4.18 11.67 11.73
N THR A 121 3.71 12.87 12.07
CA THR A 121 3.65 13.35 13.46
C THR A 121 2.74 12.48 14.31
N PHE A 122 1.59 12.05 13.77
CA PHE A 122 0.66 11.16 14.46
C PHE A 122 1.29 9.80 14.76
N VAL A 123 1.94 9.18 13.78
CA VAL A 123 2.64 7.89 13.94
C VAL A 123 3.77 8.02 14.97
N VAL A 124 4.57 9.07 14.90
CA VAL A 124 5.65 9.32 15.88
C VAL A 124 5.08 9.47 17.29
N LYS A 125 4.00 10.24 17.47
CA LYS A 125 3.34 10.39 18.77
C LYS A 125 2.79 9.06 19.28
N LEU A 126 2.17 8.26 18.43
CA LEU A 126 1.63 6.95 18.79
C LEU A 126 2.74 6.00 19.23
N VAL A 127 3.83 5.91 18.46
CA VAL A 127 5.00 5.08 18.81
C VAL A 127 5.63 5.56 20.12
N LEU A 128 5.78 6.88 20.30
CA LEU A 128 6.35 7.44 21.52
C LEU A 128 5.46 7.16 22.73
N GLU A 129 4.14 7.23 22.59
CA GLU A 129 3.20 6.91 23.67
C GLU A 129 3.21 5.42 24.01
N VAL A 130 3.34 4.53 23.02
CA VAL A 130 3.52 3.08 23.23
C VAL A 130 4.83 2.80 23.97
N ILE A 131 5.95 3.39 23.52
CA ILE A 131 7.25 3.27 24.19
C ILE A 131 7.15 3.80 25.63
N ARG A 132 6.50 4.95 25.82
CA ARG A 132 6.29 5.56 27.14
C ARG A 132 5.43 4.68 28.03
N GLN A 133 4.37 4.07 27.52
CA GLN A 133 3.54 3.12 28.28
C GLN A 133 4.32 1.87 28.66
N ILE A 134 5.12 1.31 27.76
CA ILE A 134 5.99 0.17 28.05
C ILE A 134 7.06 0.54 29.07
N ALA A 135 7.66 1.74 28.95
CA ALA A 135 8.70 2.22 29.86
C ALA A 135 8.17 2.65 31.23
N LEU A 136 6.98 3.25 31.30
CA LEU A 136 6.35 3.67 32.55
C LEU A 136 5.51 2.57 33.21
N MET A 137 5.12 1.51 32.49
CA MET A 137 4.49 0.32 33.06
C MET A 137 5.28 -0.27 34.23
N PRO A 138 6.60 -0.53 34.14
CA PRO A 138 7.34 -1.05 35.29
C PRO A 138 7.41 -0.05 36.45
N PHE A 139 7.54 1.26 36.18
CA PHE A 139 7.69 2.27 37.25
C PHE A 139 6.38 2.67 37.95
N THR A 140 5.28 2.77 37.20
CA THR A 140 3.95 3.04 37.77
C THR A 140 3.36 1.79 38.44
N MET A 141 3.73 0.60 37.98
CA MET A 141 3.45 -0.65 38.70
C MET A 141 4.31 -0.77 39.96
N THR A 142 5.58 -0.31 39.98
CA THR A 142 6.44 -0.37 41.19
C THR A 142 5.94 0.55 42.31
N GLY A 143 5.45 1.75 42.00
CA GLY A 143 4.91 2.68 43.00
C GLY A 143 3.56 2.27 43.60
N ARG A 144 2.71 1.57 42.82
CA ARG A 144 1.47 0.94 43.32
C ARG A 144 1.71 -0.45 43.91
N MET A 145 2.77 -1.14 43.49
CA MET A 145 3.22 -2.42 44.04
C MET A 145 3.53 -2.31 45.53
N THR A 146 4.18 -1.23 45.99
CA THR A 146 4.57 -1.12 47.40
C THR A 146 3.38 -1.11 48.37
N GLN A 147 2.20 -0.65 47.94
CA GLN A 147 0.99 -0.67 48.77
C GLN A 147 0.11 -1.90 48.55
N THR A 148 0.19 -2.56 47.40
CA THR A 148 -0.64 -3.74 47.07
C THR A 148 0.09 -5.08 47.28
N TYR A 149 1.37 -5.09 47.65
CA TYR A 149 2.14 -6.30 47.99
C TYR A 149 1.59 -7.11 49.19
N PHE A 150 0.57 -6.63 49.90
CA PHE A 150 0.00 -7.32 51.07
C PHE A 150 -1.31 -8.10 50.82
N THR A 151 -1.77 -8.28 49.58
CA THR A 151 -2.83 -9.28 49.28
C THR A 151 -2.61 -10.01 47.95
N PRO A 152 -2.87 -11.34 47.90
CA PRO A 152 -2.29 -12.25 46.91
C PRO A 152 -3.06 -12.22 45.58
N GLY A 153 -2.33 -12.07 44.47
CA GLY A 153 -2.92 -12.05 43.13
C GLY A 153 -1.87 -12.10 42.02
N VAL A 154 -1.33 -13.29 41.80
CA VAL A 154 -0.48 -13.75 40.67
C VAL A 154 0.92 -13.12 40.56
N PRO A 155 2.00 -13.89 40.87
CA PRO A 155 3.38 -13.44 40.69
C PRO A 155 3.75 -13.39 39.20
N TRP A 156 3.66 -12.20 38.60
CA TRP A 156 4.01 -11.92 37.21
C TRP A 156 5.42 -12.35 36.81
N ILE A 157 6.38 -12.33 37.75
CA ILE A 157 7.73 -12.87 37.54
C ILE A 157 7.68 -14.37 37.23
N ALA A 158 6.85 -15.14 37.94
CA ALA A 158 6.72 -16.57 37.71
C ALA A 158 6.07 -16.85 36.34
N PHE A 159 5.11 -16.02 35.93
CA PHE A 159 4.47 -16.14 34.62
C PHE A 159 5.46 -15.89 33.46
N VAL A 160 6.23 -14.81 33.51
CA VAL A 160 7.23 -14.49 32.47
C VAL A 160 8.35 -15.52 32.46
N MET A 161 8.82 -15.96 33.64
CA MET A 161 9.82 -17.02 33.77
C MET A 161 9.30 -18.34 33.19
N LEU A 162 8.02 -18.67 33.37
CA LEU A 162 7.42 -19.88 32.84
C LEU A 162 7.31 -19.85 31.31
N ILE A 163 6.88 -18.73 30.72
CA ILE A 163 6.88 -18.58 29.25
C ILE A 163 8.29 -18.73 28.69
N PHE A 164 9.27 -18.09 29.33
CA PHE A 164 10.67 -18.21 28.93
C PHE A 164 11.18 -19.64 29.06
N TRP A 165 10.82 -20.34 30.13
CA TRP A 165 11.20 -21.73 30.38
C TRP A 165 10.59 -22.69 29.36
N CYS A 166 9.29 -22.55 29.04
CA CYS A 166 8.62 -23.34 28.01
C CYS A 166 9.28 -23.18 26.64
N ALA A 167 9.68 -21.97 26.27
CA ALA A 167 10.36 -21.71 25.00
C ALA A 167 11.76 -22.37 24.96
N LEU A 168 12.48 -22.32 26.08
CA LEU A 168 13.81 -22.94 26.22
C LEU A 168 13.70 -24.47 26.17
N GLU A 169 12.74 -25.05 26.87
CA GLU A 169 12.48 -26.49 26.90
C GLU A 169 12.03 -27.03 25.53
N ALA A 170 11.16 -26.31 24.82
CA ALA A 170 10.79 -26.64 23.44
C ALA A 170 12.00 -26.60 22.49
N ALA A 171 12.93 -25.67 22.69
CA ALA A 171 14.15 -25.58 21.89
C ALA A 171 15.09 -26.76 22.17
N ILE A 172 15.26 -27.14 23.44
CA ILE A 172 16.09 -28.29 23.84
C ILE A 172 15.48 -29.58 23.28
N PHE A 173 14.18 -29.81 23.45
CA PHE A 173 13.54 -31.04 22.97
C PHE A 173 13.48 -31.14 21.45
N SER A 174 13.29 -30.01 20.76
CA SER A 174 13.39 -30.00 19.31
C SER A 174 14.80 -30.42 18.85
N TYR A 175 15.84 -29.94 19.54
CA TYR A 175 17.23 -30.29 19.21
C TYR A 175 17.56 -31.77 19.53
N THR A 176 17.02 -32.33 20.61
CA THR A 176 17.31 -33.72 21.00
C THR A 176 16.49 -34.75 20.23
N LEU A 177 15.25 -34.43 19.83
CA LEU A 177 14.37 -35.32 19.06
C LEU A 177 14.55 -35.17 17.55
N MET A 178 15.28 -34.15 17.08
CA MET A 178 15.59 -33.97 15.66
C MET A 178 16.13 -35.24 14.98
N PRO A 179 17.15 -35.95 15.51
CA PRO A 179 17.66 -37.18 14.88
C PRO A 179 16.60 -38.29 14.80
N THR A 180 15.85 -38.54 15.88
CA THR A 180 14.82 -39.58 15.93
C THR A 180 13.65 -39.29 14.99
N VAL A 181 13.19 -38.04 14.91
CA VAL A 181 12.11 -37.64 14.00
C VAL A 181 12.57 -37.66 12.55
N THR A 182 13.83 -37.29 12.26
CA THR A 182 14.37 -37.41 10.91
C THR A 182 14.55 -38.86 10.47
N GLU A 183 14.91 -39.78 11.38
CA GLU A 183 14.97 -41.21 11.09
C GLU A 183 13.58 -41.80 10.83
N LEU A 184 12.58 -41.48 11.67
CA LEU A 184 11.21 -41.95 11.48
C LEU A 184 10.57 -41.37 10.21
N LEU A 185 10.82 -40.09 9.90
CA LEU A 185 10.35 -39.49 8.65
C LEU A 185 11.10 -40.03 7.42
N ALA A 186 12.40 -40.34 7.54
CA ALA A 186 13.16 -40.98 6.48
C ALA A 186 12.64 -42.40 6.20
N ASP A 187 12.29 -43.15 7.24
CA ASP A 187 11.74 -44.51 7.15
C ASP A 187 10.30 -44.55 6.60
N LEU A 188 9.46 -43.56 6.95
CA LEU A 188 8.08 -43.47 6.45
C LEU A 188 7.92 -42.81 5.07
N VAL A 189 8.80 -41.88 4.68
CA VAL A 189 8.59 -41.03 3.49
C VAL A 189 9.64 -41.28 2.40
N GLY A 190 10.74 -41.99 2.69
CA GLY A 190 11.71 -42.46 1.68
C GLY A 190 12.34 -41.34 0.83
N GLY A 191 12.38 -40.10 1.33
CA GLY A 191 12.75 -38.93 0.54
C GLY A 191 13.62 -37.94 1.31
N GLU A 192 14.85 -37.76 0.84
CA GLU A 192 15.92 -36.90 1.39
C GLU A 192 15.62 -35.38 1.33
N SER A 193 14.44 -34.98 0.83
CA SER A 193 14.12 -33.60 0.47
C SER A 193 13.33 -32.80 1.51
N THR A 194 12.92 -33.40 2.64
CA THR A 194 12.11 -32.71 3.68
C THR A 194 12.95 -32.09 4.82
N THR A 195 14.26 -32.36 4.86
CA THR A 195 15.16 -32.04 5.99
C THR A 195 15.21 -30.55 6.39
N ARG A 196 14.96 -29.62 5.46
CA ARG A 196 15.06 -28.17 5.75
C ARG A 196 13.84 -27.61 6.50
N TYR A 197 12.67 -28.21 6.37
CA TYR A 197 11.43 -27.71 7.00
C TYR A 197 11.01 -28.51 8.25
N THR A 198 11.61 -29.68 8.49
CA THR A 198 11.31 -30.53 9.65
C THR A 198 11.63 -29.84 10.99
N GLY A 199 12.76 -29.14 11.10
CA GLY A 199 13.18 -28.49 12.36
C GLY A 199 12.21 -27.42 12.87
N PRO A 200 11.82 -26.43 12.05
CA PRO A 200 10.88 -25.38 12.46
C PRO A 200 9.48 -25.91 12.78
N ILE A 201 8.99 -26.88 12.01
CA ILE A 201 7.65 -27.48 12.22
C ILE A 201 7.64 -28.31 13.50
N LEU A 202 8.68 -29.11 13.74
CA LEU A 202 8.83 -29.87 14.97
C LEU A 202 8.91 -28.94 16.19
N TYR A 203 9.69 -27.85 16.10
CA TYR A 203 9.77 -26.85 17.16
C TYR A 203 8.41 -26.24 17.49
N PHE A 204 7.64 -25.83 16.48
CA PHE A 204 6.33 -25.21 16.70
C PHE A 204 5.31 -26.20 17.28
N PHE A 205 5.33 -27.44 16.81
CA PHE A 205 4.47 -28.51 17.31
C PHE A 205 4.78 -28.86 18.77
N LEU A 206 6.06 -29.01 19.13
CA LEU A 206 6.47 -29.26 20.51
C LEU A 206 6.18 -28.08 21.42
N LEU A 207 6.39 -26.84 20.95
CA LEU A 207 6.09 -25.65 21.73
C LEU A 207 4.60 -25.59 22.10
N LEU A 208 3.71 -25.90 21.15
CA LEU A 208 2.27 -25.92 21.41
C LEU A 208 1.89 -27.05 22.39
N LEU A 209 2.50 -28.23 22.24
CA LEU A 209 2.26 -29.37 23.13
C LEU A 209 2.75 -29.11 24.57
N ILE A 210 3.95 -28.55 24.73
CA ILE A 210 4.54 -28.22 26.02
C ILE A 210 3.71 -27.11 26.70
N MET A 211 3.34 -26.07 25.95
CA MET A 211 2.48 -25.00 26.48
C MET A 211 1.11 -25.53 26.93
N GLY A 212 0.53 -26.47 26.18
CA GLY A 212 -0.68 -27.18 26.56
C GLY A 212 -0.52 -28.02 27.84
N SER A 213 0.59 -28.73 27.99
CA SER A 213 0.90 -29.53 29.18
C SER A 213 1.03 -28.66 30.44
N PHE A 214 1.74 -27.53 30.36
CA PHE A 214 1.84 -26.60 31.49
C PHE A 214 0.50 -25.95 31.86
N ALA A 215 -0.37 -25.71 30.88
CA ALA A 215 -1.73 -25.24 31.16
C ALA A 215 -2.54 -26.29 31.94
N CYS A 216 -2.47 -27.57 31.55
CA CYS A 216 -3.10 -28.66 32.28
C CYS A 216 -2.55 -28.80 33.71
N VAL A 217 -1.23 -28.76 33.90
CA VAL A 217 -0.60 -28.83 35.23
C VAL A 217 -1.00 -27.65 36.12
N GLN A 218 -1.09 -26.43 35.57
CA GLN A 218 -1.56 -25.28 36.33
C GLN A 218 -3.03 -25.42 36.72
N THR A 219 -3.90 -25.86 35.81
CA THR A 219 -5.31 -26.11 36.13
C THR A 219 -5.48 -27.23 37.17
N LEU A 220 -4.63 -28.25 37.14
CA LEU A 220 -4.60 -29.32 38.13
C LEU A 220 -4.14 -28.79 39.49
N MET A 221 -3.07 -27.99 39.53
CA MET A 221 -2.55 -27.39 40.76
C MET A 221 -3.56 -26.41 41.39
N ASP A 222 -4.29 -25.65 40.57
CA ASP A 222 -5.36 -24.76 41.03
C ASP A 222 -6.59 -25.54 41.52
N ALA A 223 -6.95 -26.64 40.86
CA ALA A 223 -8.02 -27.54 41.31
C ALA A 223 -7.66 -28.23 42.64
N VAL A 224 -6.40 -28.67 42.80
CA VAL A 224 -5.87 -29.24 44.05
C VAL A 224 -5.88 -28.21 45.19
N LYS A 225 -5.48 -26.97 44.93
CA LYS A 225 -5.54 -25.88 45.93
C LYS A 225 -6.97 -25.56 46.37
N LYS A 226 -7.95 -25.62 45.47
CA LYS A 226 -9.37 -25.38 45.78
C LYS A 226 -10.07 -26.58 46.41
N ARG A 227 -9.39 -27.74 46.51
CA ARG A 227 -9.89 -28.97 47.14
C ARG A 227 -11.20 -29.51 46.53
N GLU A 228 -11.44 -29.22 45.25
CA GLU A 228 -12.63 -29.69 44.52
C GLU A 228 -12.37 -31.05 43.88
N TRP A 229 -12.48 -32.10 44.70
CA TRP A 229 -12.13 -33.49 44.33
C TRP A 229 -12.88 -34.04 43.10
N LYS A 230 -14.10 -33.58 42.82
CA LYS A 230 -14.86 -34.01 41.63
C LYS A 230 -14.23 -33.53 40.31
N PHE A 231 -13.69 -32.31 40.29
CA PHE A 231 -13.03 -31.74 39.11
C PHE A 231 -11.65 -32.35 38.87
N ILE A 232 -10.91 -32.64 39.95
CA ILE A 232 -9.60 -33.31 39.87
C ILE A 232 -9.75 -34.71 39.25
N VAL A 233 -10.74 -35.49 39.69
CA VAL A 233 -10.95 -36.85 39.16
C VAL A 233 -11.38 -36.85 37.70
N GLN A 234 -12.24 -35.90 37.28
CA GLN A 234 -12.62 -35.78 35.86
C GLN A 234 -11.44 -35.37 34.98
N MET A 235 -10.60 -34.44 35.43
CA MET A 235 -9.46 -33.96 34.64
C MET A 235 -8.38 -35.04 34.51
N VAL A 236 -8.05 -35.73 35.61
CA VAL A 236 -7.10 -36.86 35.61
C VAL A 236 -7.64 -38.03 34.78
N ALA A 237 -8.93 -38.34 34.85
CA ALA A 237 -9.51 -39.42 34.04
C ALA A 237 -9.51 -39.12 32.53
N VAL A 238 -9.72 -37.85 32.14
CA VAL A 238 -9.61 -37.43 30.73
C VAL A 238 -8.16 -37.47 30.25
N GLU A 239 -7.21 -37.08 31.09
CA GLU A 239 -5.77 -37.12 30.77
C GLU A 239 -5.24 -38.56 30.65
N LEU A 240 -5.72 -39.49 31.49
CA LEU A 240 -5.39 -40.92 31.44
C LEU A 240 -6.09 -41.68 30.30
N PHE A 241 -7.15 -41.12 29.71
CA PHE A 241 -7.85 -41.71 28.57
C PHE A 241 -7.30 -41.22 27.21
N VAL A 242 -6.59 -40.09 27.20
CA VAL A 242 -5.98 -39.49 26.01
C VAL A 242 -4.54 -39.97 25.80
N MET A 243 -3.84 -40.38 26.86
CA MET A 243 -2.60 -41.17 26.80
C MET A 243 -2.90 -42.67 26.66
#